data_AF-J3PBN5-F1
#
_entry.id   AF-J3PBN5-F1
#
_cell.length_a   1.000
_cell.length_b   1.000
_cell.length_c   1.000
_cell.angle_alpha   90.00
_cell.angle_beta   90.00
_cell.angle_gamma   90.00
#
_symmetry.space_group_name_H-M   'P 1'
#
loop_
_entity.id
_entity.type
_entity.pdbx_description
1 polymer ?
#
loop_
_entity_poly.entity_id
_entity_poly.type
_entity_poly.pdbx_seq_one_letter_code
_entity_poly.pdbx_strand_id
1 'polypeptide(L)' 'MAPGQKLYPRATVKRIIKAESDCNVSKDADVTVFVDYIRFLQTVVNEAVIESKRAGEKGITPRSVKKVTADSLAKFKL' A
#
# COMPACT_ATOMS: atom_id res chain seq x y z
N MET A 1 -15.86 11.39 -21.46
CA MET A 1 -15.28 10.09 -21.08
C MET A 1 -14.23 10.37 -20.03
N ALA A 2 -14.44 9.96 -18.77
CA ALA A 2 -13.45 10.19 -17.72
C ALA A 2 -12.13 9.52 -18.15
N PRO A 3 -10.97 10.20 -18.06
CA PRO A 3 -9.71 9.61 -18.47
C PRO A 3 -9.51 8.32 -17.69
N GLY A 4 -9.34 7.20 -18.40
CA GLY A 4 -9.17 5.88 -17.79
C GLY A 4 -8.10 5.97 -16.70
N GLN A 5 -8.46 5.61 -15.47
CA GLN A 5 -7.53 5.62 -14.35
C GLN A 5 -6.38 4.68 -14.70
N LYS A 6 -5.22 5.24 -15.05
CA LYS A 6 -3.99 4.44 -15.17
C LYS A 6 -3.77 3.77 -13.82
N LEU A 7 -3.85 2.43 -13.81
CA LEU A 7 -3.58 1.57 -12.65
C LEU A 7 -2.30 1.98 -11.90
N TYR A 8 -1.32 2.49 -12.66
CA TYR A 8 -0.05 2.95 -12.13
C TYR A 8 0.23 4.43 -12.47
N PRO A 9 -0.03 5.36 -11.53
CA PRO A 9 0.20 6.80 -11.72
C PRO A 9 1.68 7.18 -11.49
N ARG A 10 2.54 6.89 -12.48
CA ARG A 10 4.01 7.09 -12.42
C ARG A 10 4.44 8.47 -11.90
N ALA A 11 3.80 9.54 -12.38
CA ALA A 11 4.17 10.91 -12.01
C ALA A 11 3.95 11.19 -10.51
N THR A 12 2.87 10.67 -9.94
CA THR A 12 2.57 10.80 -8.52
C THR A 12 3.55 10.02 -7.68
N VAL A 13 3.83 8.77 -8.06
CA VAL A 13 4.78 7.90 -7.35
C VAL A 13 6.18 8.52 -7.33
N LYS A 14 6.68 9.01 -8.48
CA LYS A 14 7.97 9.71 -8.54
C LYS A 14 8.01 10.96 -7.66
N ARG A 15 6.92 11.73 -7.60
CA ARG A 15 6.83 12.94 -6.76
C ARG A 15 6.92 12.59 -5.28
N ILE A 16 6.20 11.55 -4.84
CA ILE A 16 6.23 11.07 -3.45
C ILE A 16 7.64 10.58 -3.10
N ILE A 17 8.23 9.69 -3.92
CA ILE A 17 9.57 9.16 -3.66
C ILE A 17 10.59 10.30 -3.55
N LYS A 18 10.55 11.27 -4.48
CA LYS A 18 11.48 12.41 -4.43
C LYS A 18 11.30 13.26 -3.17
N ALA A 19 10.07 13.49 -2.73
CA ALA A 19 9.78 14.26 -1.52
C ALA A 19 10.25 13.55 -0.24
N GLU A 20 10.13 12.22 -0.18
CA GLU A 20 10.48 11.44 1.01
C GLU A 20 11.96 11.03 1.07
N SER A 21 12.63 10.86 -0.07
CA SER A 21 14.02 10.40 -0.13
C SER A 21 15.06 11.51 -0.29
N ASP A 22 14.63 12.73 -0.66
CA ASP A 22 15.50 13.84 -1.07
C ASP A 22 16.53 13.46 -2.16
N CYS A 23 16.24 12.39 -2.91
CA CYS A 23 17.11 11.84 -3.95
C CYS A 23 16.45 11.92 -5.32
N ASN A 24 17.28 11.93 -6.37
CA ASN A 24 16.78 11.78 -7.74
C ASN A 24 16.31 10.33 -7.97
N VAL A 25 15.10 10.18 -8.50
CA VAL A 25 14.53 8.87 -8.82
C VAL A 25 15.13 8.37 -10.14
N SER A 26 15.88 7.27 -10.06
CA SER A 26 16.46 6.60 -11.23
C SER A 26 15.39 6.06 -12.18
N LYS A 27 15.78 5.72 -13.40
CA LYS A 27 14.88 5.17 -14.41
C LYS A 27 14.24 3.87 -13.88
N ASP A 28 12.91 3.82 -13.95
CA ASP A 28 12.08 2.68 -13.55
C ASP A 28 12.14 2.26 -12.07
N ALA A 29 12.90 2.97 -11.21
CA ALA A 29 12.87 2.77 -9.75
C ALA A 29 11.48 3.04 -9.15
N ASP A 30 10.67 3.87 -9.81
CA ASP A 30 9.28 4.08 -9.44
C ASP A 30 8.44 2.79 -9.53
N VAL A 31 8.74 1.94 -10.53
CA VAL A 31 7.99 0.70 -10.78
C VAL A 31 8.22 -0.30 -9.65
N THR A 32 9.47 -0.50 -9.23
CA THR A 32 9.81 -1.43 -8.15
C THR A 32 9.20 -0.98 -6.83
N VAL A 33 9.29 0.31 -6.50
CA VAL A 33 8.64 0.86 -5.30
C VAL A 33 7.12 0.69 -5.35
N PHE A 34 6.50 0.86 -6.53
CA PHE A 34 5.07 0.67 -6.66
C PHE A 34 4.63 -0.79 -6.51
N VAL A 35 5.39 -1.74 -7.07
CA VAL A 35 5.11 -3.18 -6.88
C VAL A 35 5.21 -3.56 -5.41
N ASP A 36 6.22 -3.03 -4.72
CA ASP A 36 6.42 -3.28 -3.29
C ASP A 36 5.29 -2.68 -2.44
N TYR A 37 4.82 -1.48 -2.79
CA TYR A 37 3.63 -0.87 -2.21
C TYR A 37 2.36 -1.71 -2.44
N ILE A 38 2.15 -2.25 -3.64
CA ILE A 38 1.01 -3.13 -3.91
C ILE A 38 1.09 -4.41 -3.06
N ARG A 39 2.29 -4.98 -2.90
CA ARG A 39 2.51 -6.14 -2.03
C ARG A 39 2.17 -5.81 -0.58
N PHE A 40 2.58 -4.66 -0.09
CA PHE A 40 2.19 -4.17 1.25
C PHE A 40 0.67 -4.05 1.39
N LEU A 41 -0.03 -3.44 0.42
CA LEU A 41 -1.49 -3.34 0.45
C LEU A 41 -2.18 -4.71 0.46
N GLN A 42 -1.68 -5.67 -0.32
CA GLN A 42 -2.20 -7.04 -0.32
C GLN A 42 -2.06 -7.70 1.06
N THR A 43 -0.91 -7.52 1.73
CA THR A 43 -0.70 -8.02 3.09
C THR A 43 -1.68 -7.38 4.07
N VAL A 44 -1.81 -6.05 4.05
CA VAL A 44 -2.73 -5.32 4.93
C VAL A 44 -4.17 -5.80 4.75
N VAL A 45 -4.64 -5.95 3.52
CA VAL A 45 -6.01 -6.41 3.22
C VAL A 45 -6.21 -7.85 3.70
N ASN A 46 -5.26 -8.76 3.43
CA ASN A 46 -5.37 -10.15 3.86
C ASN A 46 -5.44 -10.28 5.40
N GLU A 47 -4.58 -9.56 6.11
CA GLU A 47 -4.58 -9.56 7.57
C GLU A 47 -5.86 -8.90 8.12
N ALA A 48 -6.33 -7.81 7.52
CA ALA A 48 -7.57 -7.15 7.94
C ALA A 48 -8.79 -8.06 7.76
N VAL A 49 -8.85 -8.85 6.69
CA VAL A 49 -9.91 -9.86 6.48
C VAL A 49 -9.87 -10.93 7.57
N ILE A 50 -8.69 -11.40 7.96
CA ILE A 50 -8.53 -12.38 9.04
C ILE A 50 -9.04 -11.78 10.35
N GLU A 51 -8.67 -10.53 10.64
CA GLU A 51 -9.06 -9.88 11.88
C GLU A 51 -10.54 -9.54 11.96
N SER A 52 -11.15 -9.05 10.88
CA SER A 52 -12.59 -8.83 10.82
C SER A 52 -13.36 -10.15 11.00
N LYS A 53 -12.88 -11.27 10.43
CA LYS A 53 -13.48 -12.59 10.66
C LYS A 53 -13.39 -13.02 12.12
N ARG A 54 -12.24 -12.80 12.78
CA ARG A 54 -12.05 -13.10 14.22
C ARG A 54 -12.97 -12.28 15.11
N ALA A 55 -13.22 -11.03 14.72
CA ALA A 55 -14.13 -10.13 15.42
C ALA A 55 -15.62 -10.41 15.14
N GLY A 56 -15.96 -11.34 14.23
CA GLY A 56 -17.34 -11.64 13.85
C GLY A 56 -17.99 -10.58 12.94
N GLU A 57 -17.17 -9.73 12.31
CA GLU A 57 -17.64 -8.67 11.41
C GLU A 57 -17.94 -9.22 10.02
N LYS A 58 -18.99 -8.72 9.36
CA LYS A 58 -19.42 -9.17 8.01
C LYS A 58 -18.52 -8.70 6.86
N GLY A 59 -17.51 -7.88 7.14
CA GLY A 59 -16.62 -7.31 6.14
C GLY A 59 -15.45 -6.57 6.79
N ILE A 60 -14.54 -6.07 5.95
CA ILE A 60 -13.39 -5.28 6.40
C ILE A 60 -13.89 -3.97 7.02
N THR A 61 -13.56 -3.76 8.28
CA THR A 61 -13.88 -2.50 8.98
C THR A 61 -12.66 -1.60 9.14
N PRO A 62 -12.84 -0.29 9.33
CA PRO A 62 -11.73 0.61 9.63
C PRO A 62 -10.93 0.19 10.87
N ARG A 63 -11.59 -0.46 11.84
CA ARG A 63 -10.97 -0.98 13.06
C ARG A 63 -10.00 -2.13 12.77
N SER A 64 -10.43 -3.09 11.95
CA SER A 64 -9.59 -4.22 11.53
C SER A 64 -8.34 -3.73 10.80
N VAL A 65 -8.48 -2.81 9.85
CA VAL A 65 -7.38 -2.21 9.10
C VAL A 65 -6.41 -1.50 10.04
N LYS A 66 -6.89 -0.60 10.89
CA LYS A 66 -6.05 0.16 11.82
C LYS A 66 -5.24 -0.76 12.75
N LYS A 67 -5.81 -1.89 13.17
CA LYS A 67 -5.13 -2.87 14.01
C LYS A 67 -4.01 -3.58 13.26
N VAL A 68 -4.26 -4.06 12.04
CA VAL A 68 -3.26 -4.83 11.28
C VAL A 68 -2.20 -3.97 10.59
N THR A 69 -2.44 -2.67 10.41
CA THR A 69 -1.49 -1.76 9.76
C THR A 69 -0.15 -1.70 10.50
N ALA A 70 -0.16 -1.66 11.83
CA ALA A 70 1.08 -1.61 12.62
C ALA A 70 1.93 -2.88 12.42
N ASP A 71 1.31 -4.04 12.51
CA ASP A 71 1.98 -5.34 12.32
C ASP A 71 2.44 -5.53 10.88
N SER A 72 1.63 -5.10 9.91
CA SER A 72 1.98 -5.17 8.48
C SER A 72 3.14 -4.25 8.13
N LEU A 73 3.20 -3.05 8.73
CA LEU A 73 4.32 -2.13 8.57
C LEU A 73 5.60 -2.69 9.21
N ALA A 74 5.50 -3.35 10.36
CA ALA A 74 6.65 -4.01 10.98
C ALA A 74 7.23 -5.11 10.09
N LYS A 75 6.36 -5.92 9.47
CA LYS A 75 6.76 -6.94 8.49
C LYS A 75 7.38 -6.36 7.20
N PHE A 76 7.02 -5.12 6.85
CA PHE A 76 7.50 -4.44 5.65
C PHE A 76 8.86 -3.75 5.85
N LYS A 77 9.21 -3.39 7.09
CA LYS A 77 10.49 -2.74 7.44
C LYS A 77 11.65 -3.72 7.69
N LEU A 78 11.36 -5.01 7.77
CA LEU A 78 12.32 -6.11 7.95
C LEU A 78 12.63 -6.77 6.61
#